data_AF-A0A2M8DQ37-F1
#
_entry.id   AF-A0A2M8DQ37-F1
#
_cell.length_a   1.000
_cell.length_b   1.000
_cell.length_c   1.000
_cell.angle_alpha   90.00
_cell.angle_beta   90.00
_cell.angle_gamma   90.00
#
_symmetry.space_group_name_H-M   'P 1'
#
loop_
_entity.id
_entity.type
_entity.pdbx_description
1 polymer ?
#
loop_
_entity_poly.entity_id
_entity_poly.type
_entity_poly.pdbx_seq_one_letter_code
_entity_poly.pdbx_strand_id
1 'polypeptide(L)'
;MNLISNSDAHSLPNLGREANIMEIEEISYSEIKEAIQNKKSGKLIKTIEFHPEEGIYHYDGHRKCGVCLAPEETKKKNCICPQCGKPLTLGVAYRIDELSDRNKKDIHSLSEYVSIVPLQELIAEVLAVNKLSKKVQTIYEDLINKGKSEFNILLNLSTEELKKIVDPFMLEAILRMRSGKIYLHPGYDGQYGVVKIFSDQERINQQQKLI
;
A
#
# COMPACT_ATOMS: atom_id res chain seq x y z
N MET A 1 -12.78 15.16 14.70
CA MET A 1 -13.01 13.85 14.07
C MET A 1 -11.70 13.36 13.50
N ASN A 2 -11.38 12.09 13.70
CA ASN A 2 -10.22 11.44 13.10
C ASN A 2 -10.54 10.99 11.66
N LEU A 3 -9.49 10.83 10.84
CA LEU A 3 -9.60 10.07 9.60
C LEU A 3 -9.61 8.58 9.95
N ILE A 4 -10.38 7.81 9.18
CA ILE A 4 -10.47 6.36 9.31
C ILE A 4 -10.16 5.73 7.97
N SER A 5 -9.64 4.51 8.01
CA SER A 5 -9.26 3.72 6.85
C SER A 5 -9.91 2.34 6.93
N ASN A 6 -10.59 1.92 5.87
CA ASN A 6 -11.41 0.72 5.89
C ASN A 6 -11.33 0.00 4.55
N SER A 7 -11.12 -1.31 4.61
CA SER A 7 -10.90 -2.14 3.42
C SER A 7 -11.97 -2.10 2.31
N ASP A 8 -13.23 -1.76 2.61
CA ASP A 8 -14.34 -1.91 1.64
C ASP A 8 -14.32 -3.30 0.96
N ALA A 9 -14.13 -4.33 1.79
CA ALA A 9 -13.85 -5.68 1.32
C ALA A 9 -15.09 -6.36 0.75
N HIS A 10 -15.05 -6.62 -0.55
CA HIS A 10 -16.05 -7.42 -1.28
C HIS A 10 -15.62 -8.88 -1.46
N SER A 11 -14.45 -9.25 -0.94
CA SER A 11 -13.93 -10.60 -0.92
C SER A 11 -13.04 -10.81 0.31
N LEU A 12 -12.97 -12.04 0.81
CA LEU A 12 -12.20 -12.37 2.00
C LEU A 12 -10.71 -12.01 1.88
N PRO A 13 -10.01 -12.22 0.74
CA PRO A 13 -8.60 -11.85 0.62
C PRO A 13 -8.35 -10.33 0.70
N ASN A 14 -9.37 -9.51 0.47
CA ASN A 14 -9.26 -8.05 0.56
C ASN A 14 -9.62 -7.51 1.95
N LEU A 15 -10.07 -8.36 2.87
CA LEU A 15 -10.45 -7.94 4.22
C LEU A 15 -9.20 -7.45 4.98
N GLY A 16 -9.28 -6.24 5.53
CA GLY A 16 -8.18 -5.68 6.30
C GLY A 16 -7.01 -5.16 5.46
N ARG A 17 -7.15 -5.00 4.13
CA ARG A 17 -6.15 -4.26 3.32
C ARG A 17 -5.97 -2.80 3.76
N GLU A 18 -6.98 -2.29 4.47
CA GLU A 18 -7.02 -1.02 5.16
C GLU A 18 -7.70 -1.25 6.51
N ALA A 19 -7.18 -0.62 7.57
CA ALA A 19 -7.67 -0.81 8.94
C ALA A 19 -7.30 0.34 9.86
N ASN A 20 -7.84 0.31 11.09
CA ASN A 20 -7.58 1.30 12.13
C ASN A 20 -6.98 0.60 13.36
N ILE A 21 -5.92 1.17 13.92
CA ILE A 21 -5.35 0.74 15.21
C ILE A 21 -5.92 1.64 16.30
N MET A 22 -6.69 1.04 17.21
CA MET A 22 -7.34 1.74 18.30
C MET A 22 -6.90 1.16 19.65
N GLU A 23 -6.68 2.04 20.62
CA GLU A 23 -6.48 1.69 22.03
C GLU A 23 -7.78 1.99 22.77
N ILE A 24 -8.51 0.93 23.13
CA ILE A 24 -9.81 0.98 23.80
C ILE A 24 -9.82 0.04 25.00
N GLU A 25 -10.57 0.39 26.04
CA GLU A 25 -10.63 -0.40 27.28
C GLU A 25 -11.39 -1.71 27.07
N GLU A 26 -12.44 -1.66 26.25
CA GLU A 26 -13.30 -2.79 25.92
C GLU A 26 -13.78 -2.67 24.46
N ILE A 27 -14.08 -3.81 23.84
CA ILE A 27 -14.64 -3.83 22.48
C ILE A 27 -16.13 -3.48 22.56
N SER A 28 -16.44 -2.18 22.56
CA SER A 28 -17.80 -1.67 22.57
C SER A 28 -18.00 -0.57 21.53
N TYR A 29 -19.24 -0.41 21.06
CA TYR A 29 -19.59 0.64 20.10
C TYR A 29 -19.28 2.04 20.64
N SER A 30 -19.50 2.26 21.95
CA SER A 30 -19.18 3.51 22.63
C SER A 30 -17.69 3.85 22.54
N GLU A 31 -16.83 2.87 22.80
CA GLU A 31 -15.38 3.06 22.74
C GLU A 31 -14.89 3.34 21.31
N ILE A 32 -15.40 2.59 20.32
CA ILE A 32 -15.07 2.82 18.90
C ILE A 32 -15.55 4.21 18.45
N LYS A 33 -16.78 4.59 18.82
CA LYS A 33 -17.34 5.91 18.50
C LYS A 33 -16.49 7.04 19.09
N GLU A 34 -16.07 6.88 20.36
CA GLU A 34 -15.21 7.86 21.03
C GLU A 34 -13.87 8.01 20.31
N ALA A 35 -13.24 6.89 19.95
CA ALA A 35 -11.97 6.89 19.20
C ALA A 35 -12.06 7.61 17.85
N ILE A 36 -13.18 7.47 17.13
CA ILE A 36 -13.37 8.09 15.82
C ILE A 36 -13.74 9.58 15.95
N GLN A 37 -14.70 9.91 16.83
CA GLN A 37 -15.29 11.25 16.87
C GLN A 37 -14.45 12.23 17.67
N ASN A 38 -13.87 11.79 18.80
CA ASN A 38 -13.09 12.64 19.69
C ASN A 38 -11.59 12.55 19.39
N LYS A 39 -11.08 13.49 18.58
CA LYS A 39 -9.63 13.59 18.27
C LYS A 39 -8.77 13.80 19.52
N LYS A 40 -9.31 14.40 20.59
CA LYS A 40 -8.56 14.64 21.85
C LYS A 40 -8.44 13.39 22.72
N SER A 41 -9.21 12.34 22.44
CA SER A 41 -9.15 11.09 23.20
C SER A 41 -7.82 10.36 23.02
N GLY A 42 -7.14 10.57 21.89
CA GLY A 42 -5.92 9.84 21.54
C GLY A 42 -6.13 8.35 21.29
N LYS A 43 -7.37 7.84 21.31
CA LYS A 43 -7.68 6.41 21.20
C LYS A 43 -7.46 5.83 19.80
N LEU A 44 -7.61 6.64 18.74
CA LEU A 44 -7.20 6.23 17.39
C LEU A 44 -5.72 6.52 17.23
N ILE A 45 -4.91 5.46 17.30
CA ILE A 45 -3.45 5.54 17.30
C ILE A 45 -2.95 5.86 15.89
N LYS A 46 -3.37 5.06 14.91
CA LYS A 46 -3.00 5.21 13.50
C LYS A 46 -3.89 4.41 12.57
N THR A 47 -3.82 4.71 11.28
CA THR A 47 -4.42 3.89 10.22
C THR A 47 -3.39 2.99 9.54
N ILE A 48 -3.87 1.88 8.99
CA ILE A 48 -3.14 0.99 8.10
C ILE A 48 -3.74 1.22 6.72
N GLU A 49 -2.91 1.58 5.75
CA GLU A 49 -3.32 1.95 4.39
C GLU A 49 -2.66 1.01 3.38
N PHE A 50 -3.26 0.86 2.20
CA PHE A 50 -2.52 0.39 1.02
C PHE A 50 -1.78 1.58 0.38
N HIS A 51 -0.93 1.33 -0.62
CA HIS A 51 -0.28 2.41 -1.36
C HIS A 51 -1.27 3.03 -2.36
N PRO A 52 -1.67 4.31 -2.22
CA PRO A 52 -2.65 4.93 -3.12
C PRO A 52 -2.18 4.93 -4.59
N GLU A 53 -0.87 4.86 -4.83
CA GLU A 53 -0.25 4.69 -6.14
C GLU A 53 -0.72 3.44 -6.88
N GLU A 54 -1.18 2.41 -6.17
CA GLU A 54 -1.74 1.20 -6.78
C GLU A 54 -3.10 1.45 -7.45
N GLY A 55 -3.78 2.55 -7.08
CA GLY A 55 -5.09 2.91 -7.60
C GLY A 55 -5.09 3.11 -9.12
N ILE A 56 -6.12 2.58 -9.80
CA ILE A 56 -6.25 2.60 -11.26
C ILE A 56 -6.37 4.00 -11.89
N TYR A 57 -6.61 5.03 -11.07
CA TYR A 57 -6.69 6.43 -11.46
C TYR A 57 -5.87 7.30 -10.50
N HIS A 58 -4.74 6.80 -9.99
CA HIS A 58 -3.91 7.60 -9.09
C HIS A 58 -3.32 8.82 -9.80
N TYR A 59 -2.56 8.56 -10.87
CA TYR A 59 -1.95 9.59 -11.72
C TYR A 59 -2.77 9.88 -12.97
N ASP A 60 -2.42 10.97 -13.63
CA ASP A 60 -3.01 11.37 -14.90
C ASP A 60 -2.41 10.53 -16.02
N GLY A 61 -3.20 10.21 -17.02
CA GLY A 61 -2.63 9.49 -18.13
C GLY A 61 -3.55 9.16 -19.28
N HIS A 62 -2.97 8.42 -20.21
CA HIS A 62 -3.67 7.83 -21.34
C HIS A 62 -3.04 6.47 -21.62
N ARG A 63 -3.69 5.41 -21.16
CA ARG A 63 -3.22 4.03 -21.16
C ARG A 63 -2.84 3.56 -22.55
N LYS A 64 -3.62 3.90 -23.57
CA LYS A 64 -3.36 3.53 -24.98
C LYS A 64 -2.07 4.16 -25.53
N CYS A 65 -1.64 5.28 -24.94
CA CYS A 65 -0.39 5.94 -25.29
C CYS A 65 0.78 5.49 -24.40
N GLY A 66 0.52 4.89 -23.23
CA GLY A 66 1.56 4.63 -22.24
C GLY A 66 2.07 5.90 -21.55
N VAL A 67 1.25 6.96 -21.55
CA VAL A 67 1.58 8.23 -20.87
C VAL A 67 1.00 8.20 -19.47
N CYS A 68 1.86 8.33 -18.47
CA CYS A 68 1.54 8.51 -17.05
C CYS A 68 2.30 9.75 -16.56
N LEU A 69 1.60 10.72 -15.98
CA LEU A 69 2.17 12.00 -15.57
C LEU A 69 1.73 12.34 -14.15
N ALA A 70 2.66 12.92 -13.38
CA ALA A 70 2.30 13.55 -12.12
C ALA A 70 1.50 14.84 -12.37
N PRO A 71 0.66 15.29 -11.41
CA PRO A 71 -0.20 16.47 -11.58
C PRO A 71 0.53 17.73 -12.08
N GLU A 72 1.72 18.00 -11.54
CA GLU A 72 2.54 19.15 -11.94
C GLU A 72 2.96 19.08 -13.42
N GLU A 73 3.24 17.89 -13.94
CA GLU A 73 3.61 17.69 -15.34
C GLU A 73 2.40 17.82 -16.26
N THR A 74 1.25 17.29 -15.83
CA THR A 74 -0.03 17.42 -16.53
C THR A 74 -0.43 18.89 -16.69
N LYS A 75 -0.31 19.69 -15.62
CA LYS A 75 -0.57 21.14 -15.65
C LYS A 75 0.33 21.87 -16.66
N LYS A 76 1.63 21.54 -16.70
CA LYS A 76 2.58 22.11 -17.68
C LYS A 76 2.21 21.78 -19.13
N LYS A 77 1.47 20.69 -19.35
CA LYS A 77 1.00 20.25 -20.67
C LYS A 77 -0.46 20.62 -20.96
N ASN A 78 -1.05 21.53 -20.18
CA ASN A 78 -2.45 21.95 -20.31
C ASN A 78 -3.45 20.77 -20.33
N CYS A 79 -3.15 19.71 -19.56
CA CYS A 79 -3.94 18.48 -19.50
C CYS A 79 -4.05 17.72 -20.83
N ILE A 80 -3.13 17.96 -21.78
CA ILE A 80 -3.10 17.30 -23.09
C ILE A 80 -2.02 16.21 -23.13
N CYS A 81 -2.39 15.06 -23.70
CA CYS A 81 -1.47 13.96 -23.93
C CYS A 81 -0.41 14.36 -24.97
N PRO A 82 0.89 14.28 -24.64
CA PRO A 82 1.97 14.67 -25.55
C PRO A 82 2.11 13.77 -26.78
N GLN A 83 1.52 12.56 -26.74
CA GLN A 83 1.64 11.60 -27.84
C GLN A 83 0.51 11.70 -28.85
N CYS A 84 -0.74 11.90 -28.39
CA CYS A 84 -1.91 11.86 -29.27
C CYS A 84 -2.68 13.18 -29.35
N GLY A 85 -2.29 14.21 -28.59
CA GLY A 85 -2.94 15.53 -28.59
C GLY A 85 -4.35 15.59 -28.01
N LYS A 86 -4.84 14.50 -27.42
CA LYS A 86 -6.17 14.43 -26.77
C LYS A 86 -6.05 14.76 -25.27
N PRO A 87 -7.13 15.20 -24.61
CA PRO A 87 -7.15 15.36 -23.16
C PRO A 87 -6.72 14.08 -22.44
N LEU A 88 -5.94 14.24 -21.37
CA LEU A 88 -5.57 13.15 -20.46
C LEU A 88 -6.77 12.79 -19.56
N THR A 89 -6.84 11.52 -19.16
CA THR A 89 -7.68 11.11 -18.03
C THR A 89 -7.01 11.62 -16.76
N LEU A 90 -7.67 12.53 -16.04
CA LEU A 90 -7.15 13.12 -14.81
C LEU A 90 -7.39 12.19 -13.62
N GLY A 91 -6.34 11.95 -12.83
CA GLY A 91 -6.36 11.07 -11.67
C GLY A 91 -6.74 11.76 -10.37
N VAL A 92 -6.83 10.97 -9.30
CA VAL A 92 -7.12 11.41 -7.93
C VAL A 92 -6.05 12.38 -7.45
N ALA A 93 -4.77 12.12 -7.75
CA ALA A 93 -3.67 13.00 -7.36
C ALA A 93 -3.83 14.41 -7.96
N TYR A 94 -4.30 14.52 -9.20
CA TYR A 94 -4.56 15.82 -9.83
C TYR A 94 -5.71 16.55 -9.16
N ARG A 95 -6.79 15.84 -8.82
CA ARG A 95 -7.91 16.46 -8.09
C ARG A 95 -7.49 16.97 -6.72
N ILE A 96 -6.65 16.22 -6.01
CA ILE A 96 -6.08 16.67 -4.72
C ILE A 96 -5.22 17.93 -4.93
N ASP A 97 -4.34 17.91 -5.92
CA ASP A 97 -3.44 19.02 -6.25
C ASP A 97 -4.18 20.29 -6.75
N GLU A 98 -5.34 20.12 -7.39
CA GLU A 98 -6.23 21.22 -7.80
C GLU A 98 -6.93 21.88 -6.59
N LEU A 99 -7.34 21.07 -5.61
CA LEU A 99 -8.05 21.54 -4.42
C LEU A 99 -7.13 21.97 -3.27
N SER A 100 -5.84 21.67 -3.36
CA SER A 100 -4.88 21.96 -2.29
C SER A 100 -4.66 23.46 -2.17
N ASP A 101 -5.03 24.01 -1.02
CA ASP A 101 -4.85 25.41 -0.62
C ASP A 101 -3.65 25.62 0.33
N ARG A 102 -2.92 24.54 0.63
CA ARG A 102 -1.78 24.50 1.56
C ARG A 102 -0.55 23.88 0.92
N ASN A 103 0.63 24.31 1.33
CA ASN A 103 1.87 23.68 0.88
C ASN A 103 2.15 22.42 1.70
N LYS A 104 2.89 21.48 1.12
CA LYS A 104 3.35 20.26 1.84
C LYS A 104 4.06 20.58 3.17
N LYS A 105 4.73 21.73 3.25
CA LYS A 105 5.46 22.20 4.45
C LYS A 105 4.54 22.64 5.59
N ASP A 106 3.29 22.98 5.28
CA ASP A 106 2.29 23.48 6.23
C ASP A 106 1.44 22.33 6.81
N ILE A 107 1.71 21.09 6.40
CA ILE A 107 1.03 19.89 6.87
C ILE A 107 1.61 19.51 8.24
N HIS A 108 1.01 20.04 9.30
CA HIS A 108 1.30 19.62 10.67
C HIS A 108 0.47 18.39 11.04
N SER A 109 1.16 17.35 11.56
CA SER A 109 0.61 16.24 12.34
C SER A 109 -0.81 15.81 11.93
N LEU A 110 -0.93 15.26 10.71
CA LEU A 110 -2.07 14.40 10.40
C LEU A 110 -1.99 13.14 11.26
N SER A 111 -3.14 12.48 11.47
CA SER A 111 -3.20 11.17 12.12
C SER A 111 -2.11 10.27 11.52
N GLU A 112 -1.38 9.55 12.38
CA GLU A 112 -0.34 8.65 11.92
C GLU A 112 -0.96 7.58 11.02
N TYR A 113 -0.25 7.20 9.96
CA TYR A 113 -0.63 6.08 9.12
C TYR A 113 0.61 5.28 8.74
N VAL A 114 0.41 4.00 8.42
CA VAL A 114 1.42 3.14 7.84
C VAL A 114 0.86 2.51 6.57
N SER A 115 1.58 2.66 5.46
CA SER A 115 1.26 1.94 4.25
C SER A 115 1.87 0.54 4.30
N ILE A 116 1.07 -0.47 3.95
CA ILE A 116 1.51 -1.86 3.85
C ILE A 116 1.27 -2.40 2.46
N VAL A 117 2.07 -3.40 2.10
CA VAL A 117 1.79 -4.31 0.99
C VAL A 117 1.25 -5.60 1.61
N PRO A 118 0.05 -6.07 1.23
CA PRO A 118 -0.52 -7.31 1.75
C PRO A 118 0.46 -8.48 1.67
N LEU A 119 0.43 -9.37 2.66
CA LEU A 119 1.41 -10.45 2.76
C LEU A 119 1.37 -11.38 1.54
N GLN A 120 0.18 -11.65 0.99
CA GLN A 120 0.05 -12.43 -0.25
C GLN A 120 0.76 -11.78 -1.44
N GLU A 121 0.76 -10.45 -1.51
CA GLU A 121 1.42 -9.69 -2.58
C GLU A 121 2.93 -9.66 -2.39
N LEU A 122 3.41 -9.52 -1.15
CA LEU A 122 4.83 -9.69 -0.83
C LEU A 122 5.33 -11.10 -1.20
N ILE A 123 4.56 -12.14 -0.87
CA ILE A 123 4.91 -13.53 -1.23
C ILE A 123 4.93 -13.69 -2.75
N ALA A 124 3.92 -13.18 -3.44
CA ALA A 124 3.83 -13.23 -4.89
C ALA A 124 5.03 -12.56 -5.56
N GLU A 125 5.42 -11.40 -5.05
CA GLU A 125 6.54 -10.62 -5.57
C GLU A 125 7.88 -11.33 -5.33
N VAL A 126 8.09 -11.88 -4.13
CA VAL A 126 9.28 -12.67 -3.80
C VAL A 126 9.40 -13.89 -4.72
N LEU A 127 8.30 -14.58 -4.97
CA LEU A 127 8.28 -15.82 -5.76
C LEU A 127 8.20 -15.59 -7.27
N ALA A 128 7.96 -14.35 -7.71
CA ALA A 128 7.68 -14.00 -9.11
C ALA A 128 6.53 -14.81 -9.73
N VAL A 129 5.44 -14.97 -8.97
CA VAL A 129 4.23 -15.66 -9.41
C VAL A 129 2.99 -14.82 -9.13
N ASN A 130 1.84 -15.23 -9.65
CA ASN A 130 0.58 -14.57 -9.36
C ASN A 130 0.19 -14.74 -7.87
N LYS A 131 -0.34 -13.69 -7.24
CA LYS A 131 -0.80 -13.71 -5.84
C LYS A 131 -1.89 -14.73 -5.52
N LEU A 132 -2.68 -15.10 -6.52
CA LEU A 132 -3.73 -16.13 -6.41
C LEU A 132 -3.21 -17.55 -6.68
N SER A 133 -1.89 -17.73 -6.88
CA SER A 133 -1.34 -19.06 -7.11
C SER A 133 -1.42 -19.93 -5.85
N LYS A 134 -1.62 -21.24 -6.03
CA LYS A 134 -1.63 -22.22 -4.94
C LYS A 134 -0.35 -22.16 -4.09
N LYS A 135 0.79 -21.89 -4.73
CA LYS A 135 2.09 -21.75 -4.05
C LYS A 135 2.09 -20.59 -3.06
N VAL A 136 1.56 -19.43 -3.47
CA VAL A 136 1.42 -18.25 -2.59
C VAL A 136 0.49 -18.57 -1.43
N GLN A 137 -0.66 -19.18 -1.69
CA GLN A 137 -1.62 -19.53 -0.66
C GLN A 137 -1.05 -20.49 0.39
N THR A 138 -0.33 -21.54 -0.03
CA THR A 138 0.32 -22.48 0.90
C THR A 138 1.35 -21.79 1.80
N ILE A 139 2.17 -20.91 1.24
CA ILE A 139 3.17 -20.16 2.04
C ILE A 139 2.46 -19.16 2.97
N TYR A 140 1.43 -18.48 2.48
CA TYR A 140 0.63 -17.57 3.29
C TYR A 140 0.04 -18.28 4.51
N GLU A 141 -0.62 -19.42 4.32
CA GLU A 141 -1.21 -20.19 5.42
C GLU A 141 -0.15 -20.68 6.44
N ASP A 142 1.01 -21.16 5.96
CA ASP A 142 2.13 -21.54 6.83
C ASP A 142 2.66 -20.36 7.66
N LEU A 143 2.81 -19.19 7.04
CA LEU A 143 3.25 -17.98 7.73
C LEU A 143 2.22 -17.50 8.74
N ILE A 144 0.92 -17.55 8.43
CA ILE A 144 -0.14 -17.20 9.40
C ILE A 144 -0.12 -18.16 10.58
N ASN A 145 0.08 -19.45 10.38
CA ASN A 145 0.18 -20.42 11.49
C ASN A 145 1.38 -20.15 12.40
N LYS A 146 2.51 -19.74 11.84
CA LYS A 146 3.74 -19.42 12.61
C LYS A 146 3.70 -18.03 13.26
N GLY A 147 3.18 -17.04 12.53
CA GLY A 147 3.17 -15.62 12.88
C GLY A 147 1.86 -15.11 13.48
N LYS A 148 0.87 -15.99 13.65
CA LYS A 148 -0.50 -15.76 14.18
C LYS A 148 -1.44 -14.93 13.30
N SER A 149 -0.97 -13.81 12.75
CA SER A 149 -1.77 -12.97 11.86
C SER A 149 -0.90 -12.19 10.90
N GLU A 150 -1.51 -11.74 9.80
CA GLU A 150 -0.83 -10.93 8.78
C GLU A 150 -0.27 -9.64 9.38
N PHE A 151 -1.09 -8.86 10.09
CA PHE A 151 -0.62 -7.63 10.72
C PHE A 151 0.51 -7.87 11.73
N ASN A 152 0.47 -8.99 12.47
CA ASN A 152 1.55 -9.30 13.40
C ASN A 152 2.88 -9.54 12.67
N ILE A 153 2.84 -10.30 11.56
CA ILE A 153 4.01 -10.55 10.70
C ILE A 153 4.51 -9.25 10.08
N LEU A 154 3.61 -8.46 9.49
CA LEU A 154 3.98 -7.27 8.72
C LEU A 154 4.41 -6.10 9.60
N LEU A 155 3.89 -5.96 10.83
CA LEU A 155 4.08 -4.76 11.65
C LEU A 155 4.79 -5.00 12.99
N ASN A 156 4.58 -6.13 13.65
CA ASN A 156 4.93 -6.28 15.07
C ASN A 156 6.13 -7.19 15.33
N LEU A 157 6.25 -8.32 14.61
CA LEU A 157 7.34 -9.27 14.83
C LEU A 157 8.70 -8.60 14.62
N SER A 158 9.62 -8.82 15.54
CA SER A 158 11.01 -8.37 15.42
C SER A 158 11.75 -9.08 14.29
N THR A 159 12.87 -8.52 13.85
CA THR A 159 13.73 -9.14 12.83
C THR A 159 14.19 -10.55 13.24
N GLU A 160 14.48 -10.76 14.52
CA GLU A 160 14.92 -12.08 15.03
C GLU A 160 13.78 -13.10 15.09
N GLU A 161 12.54 -12.67 15.31
CA GLU A 161 11.37 -13.55 15.22
C GLU A 161 11.06 -13.90 13.76
N LEU A 162 11.12 -12.92 12.85
CA LEU A 162 10.89 -13.14 11.42
C LEU A 162 11.89 -14.15 10.84
N LYS A 163 13.18 -14.04 11.17
CA LYS A 163 14.23 -14.98 10.72
C LYS A 163 13.94 -16.45 11.03
N LYS A 164 13.12 -16.73 12.05
CA LYS A 164 12.75 -18.10 12.44
C LYS A 164 11.64 -18.68 11.57
N ILE A 165 10.86 -17.84 10.89
CA ILE A 165 9.64 -18.25 10.20
C ILE A 165 9.68 -18.00 8.68
N VAL A 166 10.54 -17.10 8.21
CA VAL A 166 10.70 -16.77 6.78
C VAL A 166 12.14 -16.94 6.30
N ASP A 167 12.32 -17.12 4.98
CA ASP A 167 13.64 -17.12 4.36
C ASP A 167 14.26 -15.70 4.32
N PRO A 168 15.59 -15.57 4.10
CA PRO A 168 16.27 -14.28 4.11
C PRO A 168 15.73 -13.26 3.09
N PHE A 169 15.17 -13.69 1.97
CA PHE A 169 14.68 -12.79 0.94
C PHE A 169 13.28 -12.26 1.29
N MET A 170 12.43 -13.12 1.84
CA MET A 170 11.15 -12.71 2.42
C MET A 170 11.35 -11.76 3.61
N LEU A 171 12.35 -12.02 4.45
CA LEU A 171 12.72 -11.12 5.54
C LEU A 171 13.05 -9.73 5.02
N GLU A 172 13.93 -9.65 4.01
CA GLU A 172 14.31 -8.39 3.38
C GLU A 172 13.09 -7.69 2.76
N ALA A 173 12.17 -8.44 2.15
CA ALA A 173 10.94 -7.88 1.59
C ALA A 173 10.08 -7.17 2.64
N ILE A 174 9.87 -7.82 3.79
CA ILE A 174 9.12 -7.25 4.92
C ILE A 174 9.85 -6.01 5.48
N LEU A 175 11.17 -6.06 5.62
CA LEU A 175 11.96 -4.92 6.14
C LEU A 175 11.96 -3.72 5.18
N ARG A 176 12.01 -3.96 3.87
CA ARG A 176 11.88 -2.91 2.84
C ARG A 176 10.52 -2.26 2.87
N MET A 177 9.46 -3.06 2.94
CA MET A 177 8.09 -2.56 3.10
C MET A 177 7.98 -1.69 4.36
N ARG A 178 8.42 -2.18 5.53
CA ARG A 178 8.38 -1.42 6.80
C ARG A 178 9.17 -0.11 6.76
N SER A 179 10.25 -0.05 5.97
CA SER A 179 11.10 1.14 5.84
C SER A 179 10.72 2.03 4.66
N GLY A 180 9.67 1.70 3.91
CA GLY A 180 9.23 2.44 2.72
C GLY A 180 10.20 2.34 1.53
N LYS A 181 11.16 1.41 1.55
CA LYS A 181 12.14 1.19 0.48
C LYS A 181 11.54 0.30 -0.61
N ILE A 182 10.50 0.81 -1.25
CA ILE A 182 9.76 0.13 -2.32
C ILE A 182 9.73 1.00 -3.57
N TYR A 183 9.52 0.37 -4.72
CA TYR A 183 9.34 1.05 -6.00
C TYR A 183 7.87 1.04 -6.36
N LEU A 184 7.29 2.23 -6.54
CA LEU A 184 5.90 2.41 -6.90
C LEU A 184 5.81 2.91 -8.33
N HIS A 185 5.13 2.15 -9.18
CA HIS A 185 4.70 2.60 -10.49
C HIS A 185 3.21 2.94 -10.40
N PRO A 186 2.84 4.23 -10.43
CA PRO A 186 1.47 4.64 -10.17
C PRO A 186 0.52 4.17 -11.28
N GLY A 187 -0.70 3.80 -10.89
CA GLY A 187 -1.79 3.49 -11.79
C GLY A 187 -2.39 4.74 -12.44
N TYR A 188 -2.96 4.57 -13.63
CA TYR A 188 -3.53 5.65 -14.42
C TYR A 188 -4.49 5.10 -15.49
N ASP A 189 -5.49 5.89 -15.88
CA ASP A 189 -6.41 5.59 -17.00
C ASP A 189 -6.95 4.13 -17.01
N GLY A 190 -7.36 3.65 -15.83
CA GLY A 190 -7.96 2.33 -15.64
C GLY A 190 -6.96 1.18 -15.55
N GLN A 191 -5.66 1.45 -15.42
CA GLN A 191 -4.60 0.47 -15.18
C GLN A 191 -4.11 0.58 -13.73
N TYR A 192 -4.05 -0.56 -13.02
CA TYR A 192 -3.50 -0.62 -11.67
C TYR A 192 -2.03 -0.20 -11.64
N GLY A 193 -1.65 0.46 -10.57
CA GLY A 193 -0.24 0.65 -10.25
C GLY A 193 0.41 -0.67 -9.89
N VAL A 194 1.73 -0.65 -9.80
CA VAL A 194 2.55 -1.81 -9.47
C VAL A 194 3.47 -1.44 -8.34
N VAL A 195 3.41 -2.21 -7.26
CA VAL A 195 4.40 -2.19 -6.19
C VAL A 195 5.46 -3.23 -6.49
N LYS A 196 6.73 -2.81 -6.49
CA LYS A 196 7.88 -3.70 -6.55
C LYS A 196 8.72 -3.50 -5.30
N ILE A 197 9.14 -4.60 -4.68
CA ILE A 197 10.01 -4.55 -3.49
C ILE A 197 11.49 -4.67 -3.88
N PHE A 198 11.76 -5.35 -4.99
CA PHE A 198 13.09 -5.60 -5.50
C PHE A 198 13.21 -5.08 -6.93
N SER A 199 14.42 -4.67 -7.30
CA SER A 199 14.77 -4.44 -8.69
C SER A 199 14.76 -5.76 -9.47
N ASP A 200 14.57 -5.67 -10.79
CA ASP A 200 14.57 -6.86 -11.65
C ASP A 200 15.91 -7.61 -11.57
N GLN A 201 17.03 -6.90 -11.38
CA GLN A 201 18.36 -7.50 -11.21
C GLN A 201 18.50 -8.30 -9.91
N GLU A 202 17.98 -7.78 -8.78
CA GLU A 202 18.00 -8.49 -7.50
C GLU A 202 17.24 -9.80 -7.57
N ARG A 203 16.12 -9.83 -8.31
CA ARG A 203 15.34 -11.04 -8.53
C ARG A 203 16.08 -12.07 -9.36
N ILE A 204 16.73 -11.65 -10.45
CA ILE A 204 17.54 -12.55 -11.28
C ILE A 204 18.65 -13.21 -10.44
N ASN A 205 19.36 -12.41 -9.64
CA ASN A 205 20.43 -12.90 -8.78
C ASN A 205 19.95 -13.89 -7.72
N GLN A 206 18.71 -13.74 -7.24
CA GLN A 206 18.11 -14.65 -6.26
C GLN A 206 17.62 -15.94 -6.91
N GLN A 207 16.97 -15.87 -8.07
CA GLN A 207 16.51 -17.07 -8.80
C GLN A 207 17.69 -17.97 -9.19
N GLN A 208 18.83 -17.40 -9.56
CA GLN A 208 20.07 -18.14 -9.83
C GLN A 208 20.66 -18.85 -8.59
N LYS A 209 20.34 -18.40 -7.37
CA LYS A 209 20.77 -19.05 -6.11
C LYS A 209 19.85 -20.20 -5.68
N LEU A 210 18.67 -20.31 -6.29
CA LEU A 210 17.66 -21.33 -5.99
C LEU A 210 17.69 -22.51 -6.99
N ILE A 211 18.54 -22.41 -8.02
CA ILE A 211 18.84 -23.46 -9.02
C ILE A 211 20.19 -24.07 -8.66
#